data_AF-A0A428MJ07-F1
#
_entry.id   AF-A0A428MJ07-F1
#
_cell.length_a   1.000
_cell.length_b   1.000
_cell.length_c   1.000
_cell.angle_alpha   90.00
_cell.angle_beta   90.00
_cell.angle_gamma   90.00
#
_symmetry.space_group_name_H-M   'P 1'
#
loop_
_entity.id
_entity.type
_entity.pdbx_description
1 polymer ?
#
loop_
_entity_poly.entity_id
_entity_poly.type
_entity_poly.pdbx_seq_one_letter_code
_entity_poly.pdbx_strand_id
1 'polypeptide(L)'
;MPTSLIEHALHHDWLEIEAEVCDCRFIRAKIGSRSSVGEAAHYAVGFKYEVNGITYQGVLSSPVEVRAHDKFSIRYNPEYPEENNSLASECDRGWFRYYIYILATLVIGFVVYDIARSLVFNR
;
A
#
# COMPACT_ATOMS: atom_id res chain seq x y z
N MET A 1 -18.23 -28.90 -8.93
CA MET A 1 -17.81 -28.44 -7.59
C MET A 1 -16.95 -27.19 -7.80
N PRO A 2 -17.21 -26.09 -7.09
CA PRO A 2 -16.97 -24.74 -7.62
C PRO A 2 -15.56 -24.26 -7.28
N THR A 3 -14.65 -24.35 -8.24
CA THR A 3 -13.31 -23.72 -8.17
C THR A 3 -13.34 -22.25 -8.58
N SER A 4 -14.44 -21.77 -9.18
CA SER A 4 -14.55 -20.40 -9.72
C SER A 4 -14.82 -19.32 -8.68
N LEU A 5 -15.31 -19.67 -7.49
CA LEU A 5 -15.58 -18.68 -6.43
C LEU A 5 -14.33 -18.24 -5.67
N ILE A 6 -13.25 -19.04 -5.71
CA ILE A 6 -11.99 -18.72 -5.03
C ILE A 6 -11.10 -17.86 -5.94
N GLU A 7 -11.21 -18.00 -7.26
CA GLU A 7 -10.42 -17.23 -8.22
C GLU A 7 -10.88 -15.77 -8.32
N HIS A 8 -12.19 -15.51 -8.19
CA HIS A 8 -12.74 -14.15 -8.12
C HIS A 8 -12.38 -13.40 -6.82
N ALA A 9 -12.07 -14.13 -5.74
CA ALA A 9 -11.60 -13.51 -4.50
C ALA A 9 -10.15 -13.01 -4.59
N LEU A 10 -9.40 -13.38 -5.63
CA LEU A 10 -8.00 -12.98 -5.83
C LEU A 10 -7.84 -11.79 -6.81
N HIS A 11 -8.89 -11.46 -7.56
CA HIS A 11 -9.00 -10.26 -8.39
C HIS A 11 -10.18 -9.44 -7.92
N HIS A 12 -9.92 -8.68 -6.86
CA HIS A 12 -10.79 -7.59 -6.46
C HIS A 12 -10.97 -6.63 -7.64
N ASP A 13 -12.15 -6.65 -8.27
CA ASP A 13 -12.63 -5.75 -9.34
C ASP A 13 -12.82 -4.32 -8.82
N TRP A 14 -11.86 -3.81 -8.05
CA TRP A 14 -11.95 -2.49 -7.47
C TRP A 14 -11.78 -1.45 -8.57
N LEU A 15 -12.77 -0.58 -8.68
CA LEU A 15 -12.85 0.41 -9.74
C LEU A 15 -12.08 1.67 -9.35
N GLU A 16 -11.45 2.30 -10.33
CA GLU A 16 -10.72 3.54 -10.14
C GLU A 16 -11.65 4.75 -10.25
N ILE A 17 -11.51 5.71 -9.33
CA ILE A 17 -12.28 6.96 -9.33
C ILE A 17 -11.43 8.11 -8.80
N GLU A 18 -11.73 9.33 -9.25
CA GLU A 18 -11.14 10.54 -8.67
C GLU A 18 -11.75 10.85 -7.31
N ALA A 19 -10.89 10.98 -6.30
CA ALA A 19 -11.22 11.56 -5.01
C ALA A 19 -10.70 12.99 -4.91
N GLU A 20 -11.43 13.84 -4.19
CA GLU A 20 -11.06 15.21 -3.87
C GLU A 20 -10.64 15.31 -2.41
N VAL A 21 -9.49 15.95 -2.14
CA VAL A 21 -9.02 16.23 -0.79
C VAL A 21 -9.89 17.31 -0.13
N CYS A 22 -10.45 16.98 1.03
CA CYS A 22 -11.29 17.88 1.82
C CYS A 22 -10.54 18.50 3.00
N ASP A 23 -9.67 17.72 3.64
CA ASP A 23 -8.94 18.13 4.85
C ASP A 23 -7.56 17.49 4.86
N CYS A 24 -6.58 18.18 5.44
CA CYS A 24 -5.22 17.69 5.60
C CYS A 24 -4.69 18.16 6.95
N ARG A 25 -4.45 17.22 7.86
CA ARG A 25 -4.05 17.52 9.23
C ARG A 25 -2.76 16.80 9.60
N PHE A 26 -1.79 17.55 10.09
CA PHE A 26 -0.58 16.96 10.64
C PHE A 26 -0.87 16.21 11.95
N ILE A 27 -0.56 14.92 11.97
CA ILE A 27 -0.65 14.04 13.13
C ILE A 27 0.77 13.66 13.57
N ARG A 28 1.07 13.97 14.83
CA ARG A 28 2.29 13.53 15.52
C ARG A 28 1.90 12.46 16.52
N ALA A 29 2.14 11.20 16.18
CA ALA A 29 1.92 10.07 17.07
C ALA A 29 3.23 9.68 17.76
N LYS A 30 3.23 9.65 19.09
CA LYS A 30 4.29 9.01 19.86
C LYS A 30 4.05 7.50 19.82
N ILE A 31 4.89 6.77 19.08
CA ILE A 31 4.87 5.32 19.07
C ILE A 31 5.87 4.85 20.13
N GLY A 32 5.36 4.42 21.28
CA GLY A 32 6.17 3.90 22.37
C GLY A 32 5.93 2.41 22.59
N SER A 33 6.99 1.61 22.52
CA SER A 33 7.11 0.35 23.27
C SER A 33 8.19 0.53 24.33
N ARG A 34 8.17 -0.29 25.40
CA ARG A 34 9.02 -0.19 26.62
C ARG A 34 10.53 0.01 26.38
N SER A 35 11.02 -0.13 25.15
CA SER A 35 12.44 -0.06 24.79
C SER A 35 12.78 0.91 23.64
N SER A 36 11.80 1.53 22.97
CA SER A 36 12.07 2.50 21.90
C SER A 36 10.90 3.48 21.72
N VAL A 37 11.19 4.78 21.84
CA VAL A 37 10.26 5.85 21.49
C VAL A 37 10.57 6.25 20.05
N GLY A 38 9.70 5.86 19.12
CA GLY A 38 9.69 6.38 17.75
C GLY A 38 8.68 7.52 17.65
N GLU A 39 9.04 8.59 16.96
CA GLU A 39 8.10 9.65 16.60
C GLU A 39 7.63 9.41 15.17
N ALA A 40 6.35 9.09 14.99
CA ALA A 40 5.75 9.01 13.67
C ALA A 40 4.98 10.30 13.41
N ALA A 41 5.50 11.08 12.46
CA ALA A 41 4.85 12.27 11.93
C ALA A 41 4.28 11.94 10.55
N HIS A 42 2.98 12.12 10.36
CA HIS A 42 2.31 11.98 9.08
C HIS A 42 1.15 12.96 8.98
N TYR A 43 0.70 13.25 7.77
CA TYR A 43 -0.53 14.00 7.51
C TYR A 43 -1.68 13.02 7.34
N ALA A 44 -2.75 13.18 8.13
CA ALA A 44 -4.02 12.55 7.84
C ALA A 44 -4.76 13.40 6.82
N VAL A 45 -5.01 12.83 5.65
CA VAL A 45 -5.68 13.50 4.54
C VAL A 45 -7.07 12.89 4.41
N GLY A 46 -8.09 13.71 4.70
CA GLY A 46 -9.48 13.38 4.48
C GLY A 46 -9.88 13.69 3.05
N PHE A 47 -10.56 12.76 2.40
CA PHE A 47 -11.00 12.90 1.00
C PHE A 47 -12.43 12.41 0.82
N LYS A 48 -13.04 12.85 -0.27
CA LYS A 48 -14.38 12.41 -0.70
C LYS A 48 -14.37 11.97 -2.16
N TYR A 49 -15.26 11.06 -2.51
CA TYR A 49 -15.48 10.60 -3.89
C TYR A 49 -16.97 10.32 -4.08
N GLU A 50 -17.45 10.37 -5.31
CA GLU A 50 -18.88 10.21 -5.62
C GLU A 50 -19.11 8.98 -6.49
N VAL A 51 -19.87 8.02 -5.99
CA VAL A 51 -20.25 6.81 -6.73
C VAL A 51 -21.76 6.86 -6.94
N ASN A 52 -22.21 6.91 -8.20
CA ASN A 52 -23.63 6.93 -8.57
C ASN A 52 -24.46 8.03 -7.86
N GLY A 53 -23.90 9.23 -7.66
CA GLY A 53 -24.58 10.33 -6.98
C GLY A 53 -24.50 10.29 -5.44
N ILE A 54 -23.82 9.30 -4.87
CA ILE A 54 -23.63 9.15 -3.42
C ILE A 54 -22.19 9.54 -3.08
N THR A 55 -22.02 10.50 -2.16
CA THR A 55 -20.71 10.92 -1.67
C THR A 55 -20.22 10.02 -0.54
N TYR A 56 -19.06 9.41 -0.74
CA TYR A 56 -18.32 8.63 0.24
C TYR A 56 -17.09 9.42 0.72
N GLN A 57 -16.60 9.08 1.90
CA GLN A 57 -15.44 9.75 2.52
C GLN A 57 -14.44 8.71 3.01
N GLY A 58 -13.16 9.05 2.94
CA GLY A 58 -12.08 8.23 3.44
C GLY A 58 -10.98 9.08 4.08
N VAL A 59 -10.08 8.42 4.79
CA VAL A 59 -8.89 9.04 5.37
C VAL A 59 -7.66 8.24 4.95
N LEU A 60 -6.66 8.92 4.42
CA LEU A 60 -5.36 8.33 4.09
C LEU A 60 -4.25 8.98 4.92
N SER A 61 -3.16 8.24 5.10
CA SER A 61 -1.94 8.74 5.73
C SER A 61 -0.92 9.12 4.66
N SER A 62 -0.51 10.38 4.63
CA SER A 62 0.48 10.91 3.70
C SER A 62 1.74 11.39 4.44
N PRO A 63 2.96 11.12 3.94
CA PRO A 63 4.17 11.68 4.51
C PRO A 63 4.33 13.19 4.21
N VAL A 64 3.63 13.69 3.19
CA VAL A 64 3.69 15.10 2.75
C VAL A 64 2.33 15.76 2.87
N GLU A 65 2.34 17.07 3.09
CA GLU A 65 1.12 17.87 3.08
C GLU A 65 0.52 17.88 1.67
N VAL A 66 -0.77 17.60 1.58
CA VAL A 66 -1.55 17.65 0.34
C VAL A 66 -2.48 18.84 0.42
N ARG A 67 -2.66 19.57 -0.69
CA ARG A 67 -3.51 20.78 -0.69
C ARG A 67 -4.98 20.37 -0.68
N ALA A 68 -5.80 21.17 -0.01
CA ALA A 68 -7.24 21.05 -0.14
C ALA A 68 -7.66 21.25 -1.60
N HIS A 69 -8.64 20.47 -2.04
CA HIS A 69 -9.12 20.38 -3.43
C HIS A 69 -8.17 19.71 -4.44
N ASP A 70 -7.02 19.19 -4.00
CA ASP A 70 -6.23 18.31 -4.86
C ASP A 70 -7.05 17.05 -5.19
N LYS A 71 -6.89 16.56 -6.42
CA LYS A 71 -7.54 15.35 -6.88
C LYS A 71 -6.53 14.22 -7.04
N PHE A 72 -6.92 13.02 -6.66
CA PHE A 72 -6.08 11.83 -6.83
C PHE A 72 -6.95 10.60 -7.09
N SER A 73 -6.39 9.63 -7.79
CA SER A 73 -7.07 8.37 -8.05
C SER A 73 -7.09 7.49 -6.81
N ILE A 74 -8.26 6.96 -6.48
CA ILE A 74 -8.43 5.87 -5.53
C ILE A 74 -9.07 4.68 -6.22
N ARG A 75 -8.96 3.51 -5.60
CA ARG A 75 -9.75 2.34 -5.94
C ARG A 75 -10.81 2.10 -4.88
N TYR A 76 -12.01 1.72 -5.28
CA TYR A 76 -13.09 1.37 -4.36
C TYR A 76 -13.73 0.03 -4.74
N ASN A 77 -14.30 -0.67 -3.76
CA ASN A 77 -15.05 -1.88 -4.00
C ASN A 77 -16.44 -1.55 -4.59
N PRO A 78 -16.79 -1.96 -5.81
CA PRO A 78 -18.09 -1.64 -6.39
C PRO A 78 -19.28 -2.28 -5.64
N GLU A 79 -19.06 -3.39 -4.92
CA GLU A 79 -20.09 -4.03 -4.10
C GLU A 79 -20.31 -3.30 -2.77
N TYR A 80 -19.23 -2.72 -2.22
CA TYR A 80 -19.19 -2.01 -0.94
C TYR A 80 -18.42 -0.68 -1.10
N PRO A 81 -19.05 0.37 -1.65
CA PRO A 81 -18.33 1.57 -2.07
C PRO A 81 -17.64 2.35 -0.95
N GLU A 82 -17.97 2.08 0.32
CA GLU A 82 -17.26 2.58 1.50
C GLU A 82 -15.84 2.00 1.64
N GLU A 83 -15.60 0.79 1.13
CA GLU A 83 -14.28 0.17 1.11
C GLU A 83 -13.44 0.78 0.00
N ASN A 84 -12.35 1.42 0.39
CA ASN A 84 -11.44 2.08 -0.54
C ASN A 84 -9.97 1.79 -0.22
N ASN A 85 -9.18 1.88 -1.28
CA ASN A 85 -7.73 1.78 -1.29
C ASN A 85 -7.27 3.08 -1.94
N SER A 86 -6.52 3.88 -1.21
CA SER A 86 -5.76 4.94 -1.87
C SER A 86 -4.60 4.27 -2.62
N LEU A 87 -4.52 4.48 -3.93
CA LEU A 87 -3.45 3.94 -4.77
C LEU A 87 -2.06 4.38 -4.30
N ALA A 88 -2.00 5.48 -3.56
CA ALA A 88 -0.79 6.00 -2.94
C ALA A 88 -0.34 5.21 -1.69
N SER A 89 -1.14 4.28 -1.17
CA SER A 89 -0.93 3.81 0.21
C SER A 89 0.31 2.94 0.41
N GLU A 90 0.61 1.91 -0.39
CA GLU A 90 1.64 0.94 0.08
C GLU A 90 2.63 0.35 -0.93
N CYS A 91 2.42 0.42 -2.25
CA CYS A 91 3.35 -0.24 -3.20
C CYS A 91 4.31 0.71 -3.94
N ASP A 92 4.12 2.04 -3.83
CA ASP A 92 4.93 3.02 -4.56
C ASP A 92 5.92 3.79 -3.66
N ARG A 93 6.19 3.25 -2.47
CA ARG A 93 7.32 3.75 -1.67
C ARG A 93 8.61 3.23 -2.29
N GLY A 94 9.39 4.10 -2.93
CA GLY A 94 10.63 3.73 -3.61
C GLY A 94 11.62 2.91 -2.75
N TRP A 95 11.57 3.04 -1.43
CA TRP A 95 12.37 2.21 -0.51
C TRP A 95 11.91 0.74 -0.44
N PHE A 96 10.61 0.46 -0.60
CA PHE A 96 10.07 -0.90 -0.65
C PHE A 96 10.54 -1.62 -1.92
N ARG A 97 10.58 -0.91 -3.05
CA ARG A 97 11.15 -1.43 -4.30
C ARG A 97 12.64 -1.79 -4.14
N TYR A 98 13.41 -0.92 -3.48
CA TYR A 98 14.82 -1.20 -3.18
C TYR A 98 15.00 -2.40 -2.25
N TYR A 99 14.14 -2.54 -1.23
CA TYR A 99 14.13 -3.69 -0.32
C TYR A 99 13.88 -5.01 -1.06
N ILE A 100 12.91 -5.03 -1.98
CA ILE A 100 12.63 -6.22 -2.82
C ILE A 100 13.85 -6.58 -3.69
N TYR A 101 14.55 -5.60 -4.27
CA TYR A 101 15.76 -5.87 -5.05
C TYR A 101 16.90 -6.46 -4.20
N ILE A 102 17.11 -5.97 -2.98
CA ILE A 102 18.12 -6.54 -2.07
C ILE A 102 17.75 -7.99 -1.73
N LEU A 103 16.50 -8.24 -1.36
CA LEU A 103 16.03 -9.58 -0.99
C LEU A 103 16.21 -10.57 -2.15
N ALA A 104 15.83 -10.16 -3.37
CA ALA A 104 16.01 -10.96 -4.58
C ALA A 104 17.50 -11.26 -4.85
N THR A 105 18.38 -10.28 -4.68
CA THR A 105 19.83 -10.44 -4.88
C THR A 105 20.43 -11.42 -3.86
N LEU A 106 20.00 -11.36 -2.60
CA LEU A 106 20.45 -12.30 -1.56
C LEU A 106 20.00 -13.74 -1.86
N VAL A 107 18.76 -13.92 -2.31
CA VAL A 107 18.24 -15.25 -2.68
C VAL A 107 19.00 -15.82 -3.87
N ILE A 108 19.22 -15.03 -4.93
CA ILE A 108 20.00 -15.46 -6.09
C ILE A 108 21.43 -15.80 -5.68
N GLY A 109 22.07 -14.96 -4.86
CA GLY A 109 23.41 -15.19 -4.34
C GLY A 109 23.50 -16.49 -3.54
N PHE A 110 22.51 -16.79 -2.71
CA PHE A 110 22.43 -18.03 -1.95
C PHE A 110 22.32 -19.25 -2.87
N VAL A 111 21.44 -19.20 -3.89
CA VAL A 111 21.27 -20.29 -4.85
C VAL A 111 22.55 -20.53 -5.65
N VAL A 112 23.21 -19.48 -6.15
CA VAL A 112 24.47 -19.59 -6.89
C VAL A 112 25.58 -20.15 -6.00
N TYR A 113 25.66 -19.69 -4.75
CA TYR A 113 26.62 -20.20 -3.78
C TYR A 113 26.39 -21.69 -3.49
N ASP A 114 25.14 -22.10 -3.29
CA ASP A 114 24.79 -23.49 -3.01
C ASP A 114 25.13 -24.41 -4.19
N ILE A 115 24.84 -23.97 -5.42
CA ILE A 115 25.23 -24.68 -6.65
C ILE A 115 26.75 -24.80 -6.76
N ALA A 116 27.48 -23.69 -6.58
CA ALA A 116 28.94 -23.69 -6.65
C ALA A 116 29.56 -24.60 -5.58
N ARG A 117 29.04 -24.54 -4.35
CA ARG A 117 29.45 -25.41 -3.25
C ARG A 117 29.18 -26.88 -3.58
N SER A 118 28.00 -27.21 -4.10
CA SER A 118 27.64 -28.57 -4.51
C SER A 118 28.58 -29.11 -5.59
N LEU A 119 28.92 -28.30 -6.60
CA LEU A 119 29.84 -28.70 -7.67
C LEU A 119 31.30 -28.86 -7.21
N VAL A 120 31.74 -28.06 -6.22
CA VAL A 120 33.11 -28.11 -5.70
C VAL A 120 33.30 -29.24 -4.68
N PHE A 121 32.30 -29.52 -3.83
CA PHE A 121 32.37 -30.55 -2.80
C PHE A 121 31.97 -31.95 -3.27
N ASN A 122 31.27 -32.07 -4.41
CA ASN A 122 30.85 -33.36 -4.97
C ASN A 122 31.80 -33.87 -6.07
N ARG A 123 33.06 -33.41 -6.04
CA ARG A 123 34.17 -33.85 -6.91
C ARG A 123 35.27 -34.46 -6.05
#